data_AF-T0YFD9-F1
#
_entry.id   AF-T0YFD9-F1
#
_cell.length_a   1.000
_cell.length_b   1.000
_cell.length_c   1.000
_cell.angle_alpha   90.00
_cell.angle_beta   90.00
_cell.angle_gamma   90.00
#
_symmetry.space_group_name_H-M   'P 1'
#
loop_
_entity.id
_entity.type
_entity.pdbx_description
1 polymer ?
#
loop_
_entity_poly.entity_id
_entity_poly.type
_entity_poly.pdbx_seq_one_letter_code
_entity_poly.pdbx_strand_id
1 'polypeptide(L)' 'MKIKELKAGASNVNISATVITKEEAREVVTKFGKRLSVANITLQDESGTIGMSLWGDDISKVNVGDVVEISN' A
#
# COMPACT_ATOMS: atom_id res chain seq x y z
N MET A 1 -11.44 -10.46 4.03
CA MET A 1 -11.88 -10.15 2.64
C MET A 1 -10.73 -10.47 1.71
N LYS A 2 -10.96 -10.85 0.46
CA LYS A 2 -9.88 -11.10 -0.50
C LYS A 2 -9.59 -9.86 -1.35
N ILE A 3 -8.35 -9.73 -1.85
CA ILE A 3 -7.95 -8.60 -2.73
C ILE A 3 -8.87 -8.48 -3.94
N LYS A 4 -9.26 -9.60 -4.56
CA LYS A 4 -10.13 -9.60 -5.75
C LYS A 4 -11.55 -9.07 -5.47
N GLU A 5 -11.98 -9.09 -4.23
CA GLU A 5 -13.30 -8.62 -3.80
C GLU A 5 -13.26 -7.15 -3.37
N LEU A 6 -12.06 -6.57 -3.21
CA LEU A 6 -11.89 -5.18 -2.84
C LEU A 6 -12.34 -4.28 -4.00
N LYS A 7 -13.32 -3.42 -3.70
CA LYS A 7 -13.86 -2.42 -4.63
C LYS A 7 -13.89 -1.06 -3.98
N ALA A 8 -13.82 -0.01 -4.79
CA ALA A 8 -14.00 1.36 -4.32
C ALA A 8 -15.36 1.49 -3.61
N GLY A 9 -15.35 1.98 -2.36
CA GLY A 9 -16.54 2.10 -1.51
C GLY A 9 -16.83 0.89 -0.63
N ALA A 10 -15.98 -0.15 -0.61
CA ALA A 10 -16.07 -1.21 0.39
C ALA A 10 -15.71 -0.66 1.78
N SER A 11 -16.58 -0.91 2.76
CA SER A 11 -16.37 -0.60 4.17
C SER A 11 -16.01 -1.87 4.94
N ASN A 12 -15.33 -1.72 6.09
CA ASN A 12 -14.93 -2.83 6.96
C ASN A 12 -14.03 -3.85 6.24
N VAL A 13 -13.03 -3.33 5.53
CA VAL A 13 -12.05 -4.13 4.79
C VAL A 13 -11.02 -4.66 5.77
N ASN A 14 -10.88 -5.97 5.88
CA ASN A 14 -9.71 -6.60 6.52
C ASN A 14 -9.04 -7.55 5.53
N ILE A 15 -7.83 -7.22 5.11
CA ILE A 15 -7.04 -7.98 4.12
C ILE A 15 -5.63 -8.15 4.66
N SER A 16 -5.15 -9.39 4.70
CA SER A 16 -3.75 -9.71 4.96
C SER A 16 -3.06 -9.98 3.62
N ALA A 17 -1.94 -9.32 3.35
CA ALA A 17 -1.20 -9.49 2.11
C ALA A 17 0.31 -9.39 2.34
N THR A 18 1.09 -10.04 1.49
CA THR A 18 2.56 -10.00 1.56
C THR A 18 3.12 -9.03 0.53
N VAL A 19 4.09 -8.22 0.92
CA VAL A 19 4.77 -7.28 0.04
C VAL A 19 5.73 -8.04 -0.86
N ILE A 20 5.44 -8.10 -2.15
CA ILE A 20 6.31 -8.79 -3.12
C ILE A 20 7.31 -7.83 -3.78
N THR A 21 6.95 -6.56 -3.92
CA THR A 21 7.81 -5.53 -4.51
C THR A 21 7.58 -4.18 -3.84
N LYS A 22 8.65 -3.39 -3.78
CA LYS A 22 8.64 -2.02 -3.30
C LYS A 22 9.42 -1.16 -4.29
N GLU A 23 8.73 -0.21 -4.90
CA GLU A 23 9.34 0.79 -5.77
C GLU A 23 10.05 1.86 -4.93
N GLU A 24 10.97 2.58 -5.57
CA GLU A 24 11.68 3.68 -4.91
C GLU A 24 10.74 4.81 -4.52
N ALA A 25 11.02 5.41 -3.36
CA ALA A 25 10.27 6.56 -2.89
C ALA A 25 10.56 7.77 -3.79
N ARG A 26 9.51 8.39 -4.32
CA ARG A 26 9.60 9.65 -5.06
C ARG A 26 9.09 10.80 -4.20
N GLU A 27 9.77 11.93 -4.26
CA GLU A 27 9.28 13.17 -3.64
C GLU A 27 8.21 13.82 -4.51
N VAL A 28 7.08 14.14 -3.91
CA VAL A 28 5.97 14.88 -4.50
C VAL A 28 5.71 16.17 -3.73
N VAL A 29 5.49 17.26 -4.47
CA VAL A 29 5.08 18.52 -3.88
C VAL A 29 3.55 18.57 -3.89
N THR A 30 2.96 18.57 -2.71
CA THR A 30 1.51 18.71 -2.54
C THR A 30 1.04 20.09 -2.99
N LYS A 31 -0.26 20.23 -3.25
CA LYS A 31 -0.89 21.51 -3.61
C LYS A 31 -0.67 22.62 -2.55
N PHE A 32 -0.36 22.24 -1.31
CA PHE A 32 -0.07 23.16 -0.20
C PHE A 32 1.43 23.46 -0.03
N GLY A 33 2.28 23.09 -1.00
CA GLY A 33 3.74 23.33 -0.96
C GLY A 33 4.53 22.40 -0.04
N LYS A 34 3.88 21.45 0.64
CA LYS A 34 4.54 20.44 1.47
C LYS A 34 5.17 19.37 0.58
N ARG A 35 6.45 19.07 0.83
CA ARG A 35 7.15 17.92 0.24
C ARG A 35 6.75 16.66 0.99
N LEU A 36 6.26 15.66 0.28
CA LEU A 36 5.95 14.34 0.81
C LEU A 36 6.67 13.30 -0.03
N SER A 37 7.11 12.22 0.59
CA SER A 37 7.55 11.04 -0.15
C SER A 37 6.34 10.16 -0.44
N VAL A 38 6.30 9.56 -1.61
CA VAL A 38 5.35 8.49 -1.97
C VAL A 38 6.13 7.34 -2.57
N ALA A 39 5.84 6.11 -2.14
CA ALA A 39 6.39 4.90 -2.73
C ALA A 39 5.25 3.96 -3.09
N ASN A 40 5.38 3.26 -4.20
CA ASN A 40 4.42 2.23 -4.58
C ASN A 40 4.95 0.88 -4.12
N ILE A 41 4.05 0.05 -3.60
CA ILE A 41 4.33 -1.33 -3.25
C ILE A 41 3.34 -2.22 -3.99
N THR A 42 3.78 -3.44 -4.32
CA THR A 42 2.86 -4.48 -4.77
C THR A 42 2.68 -5.49 -3.66
N LEU A 43 1.42 -5.69 -3.30
CA LEU A 43 0.97 -6.65 -2.32
C LEU A 43 0.38 -7.85 -3.04
N GLN A 44 0.64 -9.04 -2.53
CA GLN A 44 0.10 -10.29 -3.02
C GLN A 44 -0.59 -11.05 -1.90
N ASP A 45 -1.79 -11.54 -2.21
CA ASP A 45 -2.58 -12.45 -1.39
C ASP A 45 -2.93 -13.69 -2.22
N GLU A 46 -3.53 -14.70 -1.59
CA GLU A 46 -4.04 -15.91 -2.26
C GLU A 46 -4.98 -15.61 -3.43
N SER A 47 -5.64 -14.46 -3.40
CA SER A 47 -6.61 -14.08 -4.43
C SER A 47 -6.03 -13.32 -5.63
N GLY A 48 -4.81 -12.79 -5.53
CA GLY A 48 -4.21 -11.94 -6.56
C GLY A 48 -3.27 -10.88 -6.00
N THR A 49 -2.92 -9.90 -6.85
CA THR A 49 -1.99 -8.82 -6.52
C THR A 49 -2.67 -7.46 -6.59
N ILE A 50 -2.29 -6.53 -5.72
CA ILE A 50 -2.74 -5.12 -5.73
C ILE A 50 -1.57 -4.17 -5.51
N GLY A 51 -1.60 -3.04 -6.21
CA GLY A 51 -0.68 -1.93 -5.96
C GLY A 51 -1.22 -1.02 -4.86
N MET A 52 -0.38 -0.64 -3.90
CA MET A 52 -0.69 0.32 -2.85
C MET A 52 0.36 1.42 -2.83
N SER A 53 -0.06 2.68 -2.67
CA SER A 53 0.86 3.81 -2.51
C SER A 53 1.00 4.15 -1.02
N LEU A 54 2.22 4.02 -0.50
CA LEU A 54 2.64 4.43 0.84
C LEU A 54 3.09 5.88 0.82
N TRP A 55 2.79 6.62 1.89
CA TRP A 55 3.10 8.05 2.01
C TRP A 55 3.96 8.33 3.22
N GLY A 56 4.90 9.26 3.08
CA GLY A 56 5.75 9.74 4.17
C GLY A 56 6.48 8.60 4.90
N ASP A 57 6.38 8.60 6.22
CA ASP A 57 7.04 7.63 7.10
C ASP A 57 6.53 6.19 6.92
N ASP A 58 5.32 5.98 6.40
CA ASP A 58 4.78 4.62 6.19
C ASP A 58 5.60 3.84 5.15
N ILE A 59 6.28 4.53 4.24
CA ILE A 59 7.21 3.93 3.28
C ILE A 59 8.35 3.19 4.00
N SER A 60 8.83 3.74 5.12
CA SER A 60 9.95 3.16 5.86
C SER A 60 9.55 1.99 6.77
N LYS A 61 8.24 1.86 7.08
CA LYS A 61 7.71 0.81 7.97
C LYS A 61 7.49 -0.53 7.27
N VAL A 62 7.48 -0.54 5.93
CA VAL A 62 7.12 -1.71 5.13
C VAL A 62 8.30 -2.11 4.25
N ASN A 63 8.71 -3.39 4.30
CA ASN A 63 9.76 -3.92 3.45
C ASN A 63 9.25 -5.07 2.56
N VAL A 64 10.03 -5.39 1.53
CA VAL A 64 9.74 -6.54 0.67
C VAL A 64 9.86 -7.81 1.52
N GLY A 65 8.83 -8.65 1.47
CA GLY A 65 8.69 -9.85 2.28
C GLY A 65 7.88 -9.68 3.56
N ASP A 66 7.55 -8.44 3.96
CA ASP A 66 6.68 -8.23 5.13
C ASP A 66 5.23 -8.64 4.82
N VAL A 67 4.59 -9.21 5.83
CA VAL A 67 3.14 -9.47 5.83
C VAL A 67 2.47 -8.27 6.48
N VAL A 68 1.63 -7.58 5.72
CA VAL A 68 0.86 -6.42 6.18
C VAL A 68 -0.61 -6.77 6.29
N GLU A 69 -1.26 -6.24 7.32
CA GLU A 69 -2.70 -6.30 7.49
C GLU A 69 -3.29 -4.90 7.25
N ILE A 70 -4.30 -4.84 6.40
CA ILE A 70 -4.98 -3.60 6.02
C ILE A 70 -6.39 -3.67 6.58
N SER A 71 -6.67 -2.80 7.55
CA SER A 71 -7.98 -2.62 8.18
C SER A 71 -8.53 -1.21 7.95
N ASN A 72 -9.81 -1.07 7.57
CA ASN A 72 -10.50 0.24 7.47
C ASN A 72 -11.77 0.30 8.33
#